data_AF-A0A821UZ40-F1
#
_entry.id   AF-A0A821UZ40-F1
#
_cell.length_a   1.000
_cell.length_b   1.000
_cell.length_c   1.000
_cell.angle_alpha   90.00
_cell.angle_beta   90.00
_cell.angle_gamma   90.00
#
_symmetry.space_group_name_H-M   'P 1'
#
loop_
_entity.id
_entity.type
_entity.pdbx_description
1 polymer ?
#
loop_
_entity_poly.entity_id
_entity_poly.type
_entity_poly.pdbx_seq_one_letter_code
_entity_poly.pdbx_strand_id
1 'polypeptide(L)' 'GENPEDQKEKFSYIAFGGGRHSCLGEKFAYLQVKTIWSILLRKFDFELCQEHPEPDYSALVVGPKGPCIVKFKRKIDSL' A
#
# COMPACT_ATOMS: atom_id res chain seq x y z
N GLY A 1 16.79 19.92 -19.91
CA GLY A 1 15.69 20.76 -19.41
C GLY A 1 14.93 19.90 -18.43
N GLU A 2 14.89 20.31 -17.17
CA GLU A 2 14.17 19.58 -16.11
C GLU A 2 12.67 19.66 -16.37
N ASN A 3 11.97 18.53 -16.21
CA ASN A 3 10.53 18.43 -16.34
C ASN A 3 9.88 19.22 -15.17
N PRO A 4 8.93 20.14 -15.39
CA PRO A 4 8.28 20.91 -14.31
C PRO A 4 7.57 20.04 -13.26
N GLU A 5 7.31 18.76 -13.53
CA GLU A 5 6.79 17.80 -12.55
C GLU A 5 7.81 17.41 -11.47
N ASP A 6 9.11 17.66 -11.69
CA ASP A 6 10.19 17.33 -10.76
C ASP A 6 10.44 18.42 -9.70
N GLN A 7 9.62 19.48 -9.65
CA GLN A 7 9.61 20.47 -8.56
C GLN A 7 8.98 19.89 -7.27
N LYS A 8 9.53 18.77 -6.78
CA LYS A 8 9.16 18.24 -5.46
C LYS A 8 9.93 18.98 -4.38
N GLU A 9 9.18 19.61 -3.48
CA GLU A 9 9.75 20.10 -2.22
C GLU A 9 10.50 18.97 -1.51
N LYS A 10 11.74 19.28 -1.09
CA LYS A 10 12.59 18.33 -0.40
C LYS A 10 11.88 17.83 0.86
N PHE A 11 11.83 16.51 1.05
CA PHE A 11 11.17 15.84 2.18
C PHE A 11 9.63 15.91 2.23
N SER A 12 8.97 16.26 1.12
CA SER A 12 7.51 16.16 0.99
C SER A 12 6.94 14.73 1.14
N TYR A 13 7.79 13.69 1.03
CA TYR A 13 7.43 12.29 1.23
C TYR A 13 8.53 11.54 1.98
N ILE A 14 8.29 11.19 3.24
CA ILE A 14 9.27 10.55 4.16
C ILE A 14 8.72 9.28 4.83
N ALA A 15 7.76 8.60 4.19
CA ALA A 15 7.18 7.36 4.72
C ALA A 15 8.23 6.25 4.97
N PHE A 16 9.34 6.29 4.23
CA PHE A 16 10.49 5.40 4.37
C PHE A 16 11.72 6.10 4.99
N GLY A 17 11.52 7.24 5.65
CA GLY A 17 12.59 8.08 6.17
C GLY A 17 13.31 8.89 5.08
N GLY A 18 14.54 9.35 5.38
CA GLY A 18 15.35 10.13 4.45
C GLY A 18 16.80 10.27 4.92
N GLY A 19 17.70 10.64 4.01
CA GLY A 19 19.12 10.85 4.32
C GLY A 19 19.86 9.54 4.68
N ARG A 20 20.79 9.62 5.64
CA ARG A 20 21.70 8.51 6.01
C ARG A 20 20.98 7.25 6.51
N HIS A 21 19.78 7.42 7.10
CA HIS A 21 19.03 6.34 7.75
C HIS A 21 17.68 6.10 7.06
N SER A 22 17.60 6.33 5.74
CA SER A 22 16.43 5.90 4.98
C SER A 22 16.26 4.38 5.02
N CYS A 23 15.02 3.91 4.85
CA CYS A 23 14.69 2.50 4.89
C CYS A 23 15.31 1.78 3.69
N LEU A 24 16.30 0.92 3.95
CA LEU A 24 16.92 0.06 2.93
C LEU A 24 15.91 -0.90 2.27
N GLY A 25 14.79 -1.16 2.95
CA GLY A 25 13.72 -2.03 2.49
C GLY A 25 12.70 -1.38 1.55
N GLU A 26 12.79 -0.09 1.24
CA GLU A 26 11.78 0.63 0.44
C GLU A 26 11.44 -0.09 -0.88
N LYS A 27 12.47 -0.45 -1.67
CA LYS A 27 12.28 -1.15 -2.95
C LYS A 27 11.65 -2.52 -2.76
N PHE A 28 12.02 -3.24 -1.71
CA PHE A 28 11.45 -4.54 -1.39
C PHE A 28 10.00 -4.43 -0.92
N ALA A 29 9.67 -3.44 -0.09
CA ALA A 29 8.30 -3.16 0.35
C ALA A 29 7.38 -2.89 -0.85
N TYR A 30 7.82 -2.04 -1.79
CA TYR A 30 7.07 -1.82 -3.02
C TYR A 30 6.92 -3.07 -3.86
N LEU A 31 7.98 -3.86 -4.03
CA LEU A 31 7.90 -5.12 -4.78
C LEU A 31 6.87 -6.06 -4.13
N GLN A 32 6.96 -6.27 -2.81
CA GLN A 32 6.07 -7.15 -2.08
C GLN A 32 4.60 -6.70 -2.19
N VAL A 33 4.31 -5.43 -1.90
CA VAL A 33 2.93 -4.89 -1.96
C VAL A 33 2.38 -4.98 -3.39
N LYS A 34 3.16 -4.56 -4.40
CA LYS A 34 2.72 -4.61 -5.80
C LYS A 34 2.50 -6.04 -6.28
N THR A 35 3.38 -6.99 -5.93
CA THR A 35 3.24 -8.39 -6.30
C THR A 35 2.00 -9.02 -5.67
N ILE A 36 1.77 -8.80 -4.37
CA ILE A 36 0.57 -9.29 -3.67
C ILE A 36 -0.69 -8.76 -4.36
N TRP A 37 -0.79 -7.44 -4.56
CA TRP A 37 -1.96 -6.84 -5.20
C TRP A 37 -2.13 -7.25 -6.66
N SER A 38 -1.04 -7.38 -7.42
CA SER A 38 -1.10 -7.85 -8.82
C SER A 38 -1.70 -9.24 -8.92
N ILE A 39 -1.30 -10.17 -8.05
CA ILE A 39 -1.84 -11.52 -8.02
C ILE A 39 -3.30 -11.52 -7.59
N LEU A 40 -3.63 -10.77 -6.53
CA LEU A 40 -4.99 -10.70 -5.98
C LEU A 40 -5.97 -10.09 -6.99
N LEU A 41 -5.66 -8.93 -7.56
CA LEU A 41 -6.54 -8.21 -8.49
C LEU A 41 -6.74 -8.97 -9.82
N ARG A 42 -5.75 -9.74 -10.25
CA ARG A 42 -5.89 -10.61 -11.43
C ARG A 42 -6.83 -11.77 -11.18
N LYS A 43 -6.83 -12.34 -9.97
CA LYS A 43 -7.55 -13.58 -9.66
C LYS A 43 -8.92 -13.36 -9.00
N PHE A 44 -9.18 -12.17 -8.47
CA PHE A 44 -10.38 -11.91 -7.67
C PHE A 44 -10.98 -10.53 -7.93
N ASP A 45 -12.30 -10.44 -7.77
CA ASP A 45 -13.04 -9.20 -7.54
C ASP A 45 -13.24 -9.03 -6.04
N PHE A 46 -13.14 -7.78 -5.54
CA PHE A 46 -13.22 -7.46 -4.12
C PHE A 46 -14.35 -6.47 -3.83
N GLU A 47 -15.03 -6.65 -2.70
CA GLU A 47 -16.01 -5.72 -2.15
C GLU A 47 -15.67 -5.45 -0.68
N LEU A 48 -15.48 -4.17 -0.35
CA LEU A 48 -15.23 -3.76 1.04
C LEU A 48 -16.54 -3.89 1.83
N CYS A 49 -16.50 -4.61 2.96
CA CYS A 49 -17.72 -4.96 3.72
C CYS A 49 -18.07 -3.98 4.84
N GLN A 50 -17.29 -2.91 4.97
CA GLN A 50 -17.34 -1.98 6.10
C GLN A 50 -16.79 -0.62 5.65
N GLU A 51 -17.05 0.43 6.42
CA GLU A 51 -16.42 1.72 6.19
C GLU A 51 -14.91 1.64 6.41
N HIS A 52 -14.19 2.67 5.94
CA HIS A 52 -12.75 2.74 6.10
C HIS A 52 -12.39 2.70 7.59
N PRO A 53 -11.53 1.77 8.05
CA PRO A 53 -11.22 1.65 9.46
C PRO A 53 -10.40 2.85 9.95
N GLU A 54 -10.68 3.27 11.19
CA GLU A 54 -9.85 4.23 11.91
C GLU A 54 -8.48 3.63 12.24
N PRO A 55 -7.41 4.43 12.34
CA PRO A 55 -6.11 3.95 12.79
C PRO A 55 -6.14 3.43 14.24
N ASP A 56 -5.38 2.36 14.50
CA ASP A 56 -5.13 1.78 15.82
C ASP A 56 -3.74 2.17 16.32
N TYR A 57 -3.70 2.97 17.39
CA TYR A 57 -2.49 3.46 18.03
C TYR A 57 -2.10 2.66 19.29
N SER A 58 -2.71 1.49 19.53
CA SER A 58 -2.41 0.65 20.69
C SER A 58 -1.04 -0.04 20.64
N ALA A 59 -0.38 -0.05 19.48
CA ALA A 59 0.92 -0.67 19.25
C ALA A 59 1.92 0.29 18.56
N LEU A 60 3.20 -0.10 18.54
CA LEU A 60 4.28 0.68 17.93
C LEU A 60 4.11 0.89 16.42
N VAL A 61 3.58 -0.12 15.72
CA VAL A 61 3.27 -0.04 14.29
C VAL A 61 1.78 0.22 14.14
N VAL A 62 1.44 1.41 13.67
CA VAL A 62 0.04 1.82 13.48
C VAL A 62 -0.56 1.02 12.32
N GLY A 63 -1.67 0.33 12.61
CA GLY A 63 -2.49 -0.40 11.63
C GLY A 63 -3.94 0.07 11.68
N PRO A 64 -4.86 -0.55 10.93
CA PRO A 64 -6.28 -0.30 11.05
C PRO A 64 -6.90 -0.99 12.29
N LYS A 65 -7.89 -0.35 12.92
CA LYS A 65 -8.73 -1.01 13.94
C LYS A 65 -9.53 -2.16 13.31
N GLY A 66 -9.47 -3.34 13.93
CA GLY A 66 -10.11 -4.55 13.43
C GLY A 66 -11.60 -4.69 13.80
N PRO A 67 -12.36 -5.52 13.06
CA PRO A 67 -11.93 -6.34 11.92
C PRO A 67 -11.78 -5.53 10.61
N CYS A 68 -11.07 -6.07 9.60
CA CYS A 68 -10.92 -5.50 8.26
C CYS A 68 -11.46 -6.48 7.21
N ILE A 69 -12.79 -6.51 7.05
CA ILE A 69 -13.46 -7.55 6.28
C ILE A 69 -13.60 -7.17 4.80
N VAL A 70 -13.18 -8.08 3.92
CA VAL A 70 -13.31 -7.95 2.46
C VAL A 70 -13.95 -9.22 1.91
N LYS A 71 -15.01 -9.08 1.12
CA LYS A 71 -15.57 -10.16 0.31
C LYS A 71 -14.76 -10.28 -0.96
N PHE A 72 -14.55 -11.51 -1.42
CA PHE A 72 -13.89 -11.76 -2.69
C PHE A 72 -14.62 -12.82 -3.51
N LYS A 73 -14.60 -12.65 -4.83
CA LYS A 73 -15.07 -13.65 -5.79
C LYS A 73 -13.94 -13.96 -6.76
N ARG A 74 -13.64 -15.25 -6.96
CA ARG A 74 -12.63 -15.66 -7.94
C ARG A 74 -13.11 -15.31 -9.35
N LYS A 75 -12.24 -14.68 -10.14
CA LYS A 75 -12.43 -14.46 -11.57
C LYS A 75 -12.26 -15.79 -12.30
N ILE A 76 -13.20 -16.10 -13.18
CA ILE A 76 -13.05 -17.21 -14.12
C ILE A 76 -12.32 -16.60 -15.32
N ASP A 77 -11.11 -17.07 -15.58
CA ASP A 77 -10.38 -16.68 -16.78
C ASP A 77 -11.20 -17.19 -17.98
N SER A 78 -11.89 -16.29 -18.67
CA SER A 78 -12.51 -16.60 -19.96
C SER A 78 -11.38 -16.70 -20.99
N LEU A 79 -10.95 -17.93 -21.25
CA LEU A 79 -10.23 -18.29 -22.47
C LEU A 79 -11.24 -18.41 -23.62
#